data_AF-A0A0R2STP5-F1
#
_entry.id   AF-A0A0R2STP5-F1
#
_cell.length_a   1.000
_cell.length_b   1.000
_cell.length_c   1.000
_cell.angle_alpha   90.00
_cell.angle_beta   90.00
_cell.angle_gamma   90.00
#
_symmetry.space_group_name_H-M   'P 1'
#
loop_
_entity.id
_entity.type
_entity.pdbx_description
1 polymer ?
#
loop_
_entity_poly.entity_id
_entity_poly.type
_entity_poly.pdbx_seq_one_letter_code
_entity_poly.pdbx_strand_id
1 'polypeptide(L)'
;MGDWYVIANIPTFIETDAYNPVETYRLNADGTVATTFAFNKGEFSGERKEYNPKGFVVEDTGNAIWGMQFIWPFKADYRIVYLDDNYEQTIIGRNARDYVWVMARTPQISDADYSELISVVESLGYELTNLRKSPHEEEK
;
A
#
# COMPACT_ATOMS: atom_id res chain seq x y z
N MET A 1 -2.48 -1.59 11.47
CA MET A 1 -2.65 -0.21 11.99
C MET A 1 -1.31 0.49 12.12
N GLY A 2 -1.30 1.81 12.10
CA GLY A 2 -0.08 2.63 12.05
C GLY A 2 0.39 2.89 10.63
N ASP A 3 1.61 3.38 10.51
CA ASP A 3 2.21 3.79 9.24
C ASP A 3 2.83 2.60 8.51
N TRP A 4 2.71 2.64 7.18
CA TRP A 4 3.28 1.70 6.23
C TRP A 4 3.87 2.48 5.06
N TYR A 5 5.14 2.24 4.78
CA TYR A 5 5.87 2.87 3.69
C TYR A 5 5.68 2.03 2.44
N VAL A 6 5.24 2.64 1.35
CA VAL A 6 5.11 1.93 0.07
C VAL A 6 6.50 1.79 -0.53
N ILE A 7 7.01 0.56 -0.59
CA ILE A 7 8.35 0.24 -1.09
C ILE A 7 8.33 0.04 -2.60
N ALA A 8 7.27 -0.59 -3.11
CA ALA A 8 7.02 -0.73 -4.54
C ALA A 8 5.52 -0.81 -4.80
N ASN A 9 5.09 -0.36 -5.96
CA ASN A 9 3.71 -0.52 -6.38
C ASN A 9 3.58 -0.63 -7.90
N ILE A 10 2.45 -1.19 -8.35
CA ILE A 10 1.93 -0.87 -9.67
C ILE A 10 1.05 0.36 -9.44
N PRO A 11 1.49 1.56 -9.86
CA PRO A 11 0.84 2.79 -9.44
C PRO A 11 -0.50 2.99 -10.13
N THR A 12 -1.45 3.55 -9.40
CA THR A 12 -2.59 4.22 -10.02
C THR A 12 -2.13 5.45 -10.80
N PHE A 13 -2.99 5.99 -11.68
CA PHE A 13 -2.71 7.22 -12.43
C PHE A 13 -2.36 8.42 -11.54
N ILE A 14 -2.70 8.36 -10.24
CA ILE A 14 -2.46 9.44 -9.27
C ILE A 14 -1.08 9.30 -8.61
N GLU A 15 -0.51 8.09 -8.58
CA GLU A 15 0.71 7.73 -7.83
C GLU A 15 1.98 7.70 -8.69
N THR A 16 1.89 8.04 -9.97
CA THR A 16 2.98 7.81 -10.94
C THR A 16 4.28 8.55 -10.60
N ASP A 17 4.18 9.68 -9.87
CA ASP A 17 5.30 10.51 -9.41
C ASP A 17 5.24 10.75 -7.89
N ALA A 18 4.96 9.71 -7.11
CA ALA A 18 4.88 9.80 -5.65
C ALA A 18 6.24 9.53 -4.96
N TYR A 19 6.73 10.52 -4.21
CA TYR A 19 7.94 10.45 -3.40
C TYR A 19 7.59 10.36 -1.91
N ASN A 20 8.36 9.58 -1.13
CA ASN A 20 8.05 9.27 0.27
C ASN A 20 6.58 8.82 0.49
N PRO A 21 6.03 7.87 -0.31
CA PRO A 21 4.66 7.43 -0.17
C PRO A 21 4.45 6.63 1.12
N VAL A 22 3.51 7.07 1.95
CA VAL A 22 3.14 6.44 3.22
C VAL A 22 1.63 6.27 3.29
N GLU A 23 1.20 5.09 3.73
CA GLU A 23 -0.19 4.80 4.05
C GLU A 23 -0.35 4.56 5.55
N THR A 24 -1.21 5.34 6.20
CA THR A 24 -1.48 5.28 7.63
C THR A 24 -2.87 4.72 7.88
N TYR A 25 -2.98 3.68 8.70
CA TYR A 25 -4.28 3.09 9.07
C TYR A 25 -4.62 3.30 10.54
N ARG A 26 -5.83 3.77 10.81
CA ARG A 26 -6.38 3.95 12.16
C ARG A 26 -7.75 3.31 12.27
N LEU A 27 -7.96 2.51 13.32
CA LEU A 27 -9.26 1.90 13.60
C LEU A 27 -10.18 2.93 14.25
N ASN A 28 -11.36 3.12 13.67
CA ASN A 28 -12.42 3.96 14.23
C ASN A 28 -13.29 3.18 15.23
N ALA A 29 -14.01 3.89 16.08
CA ALA A 29 -14.94 3.30 17.05
C ALA A 29 -16.12 2.56 16.40
N ASP A 30 -16.47 2.91 15.15
CA ASP A 30 -17.52 2.25 14.36
C ASP A 30 -17.04 0.96 13.64
N GLY A 31 -15.79 0.53 13.88
CA GLY A 31 -15.18 -0.65 13.27
C GLY A 31 -14.62 -0.42 11.87
N THR A 32 -14.74 0.79 11.32
CA THR A 32 -14.15 1.14 10.02
C THR A 32 -12.69 1.55 10.18
N VAL A 33 -11.93 1.51 9.09
CA VAL A 33 -10.52 1.93 9.09
C VAL A 33 -10.40 3.28 8.40
N ALA A 34 -9.97 4.30 9.12
CA ALA A 34 -9.52 5.55 8.52
C ALA A 34 -8.16 5.30 7.88
N THR A 35 -8.04 5.58 6.60
CA THR A 35 -6.81 5.41 5.85
C THR A 35 -6.36 6.76 5.33
N THR A 36 -5.07 7.07 5.48
CA THR A 36 -4.47 8.29 4.97
C THR A 36 -3.30 7.91 4.08
N PHE A 37 -3.40 8.18 2.78
CA PHE A 37 -2.30 8.01 1.84
C PHE A 37 -1.66 9.37 1.55
N ALA A 38 -0.37 9.50 1.83
CA ALA A 38 0.33 10.77 1.72
C ALA A 38 1.71 10.63 1.06
N PHE A 39 2.06 11.57 0.21
CA PHE A 39 3.31 11.58 -0.56
C PHE A 39 3.71 13.00 -0.99
N ASN A 40 4.95 13.16 -1.41
CA ASN A 40 5.49 14.39 -2.00
C ASN A 40 5.44 14.25 -3.53
N LYS A 41 4.81 15.21 -4.21
CA LYS A 41 4.56 15.09 -5.66
C LYS A 41 5.78 15.51 -6.48
N GLY A 42 6.25 14.63 -7.35
CA GLY A 42 7.27 14.92 -8.38
C GLY A 42 8.72 14.90 -7.88
N GLU A 43 8.96 15.19 -6.61
CA GLU A 43 10.29 15.16 -5.99
C GLU A 43 10.18 15.07 -4.46
N PHE A 44 11.30 14.81 -3.78
CA PHE A 44 11.34 14.70 -2.32
C PHE A 44 10.91 15.99 -1.59
N SER A 45 11.25 17.17 -2.13
CA SER A 45 10.78 18.48 -1.62
C SER A 45 9.45 18.94 -2.23
N GLY A 46 8.78 18.08 -2.99
CA GLY A 46 7.57 18.42 -3.72
C GLY A 46 6.38 18.72 -2.82
N GLU A 47 5.31 19.24 -3.41
CA GLU A 47 4.07 19.53 -2.68
C GLU A 47 3.54 18.26 -2.01
N ARG A 48 3.26 18.33 -0.70
CA ARG A 48 2.63 17.23 0.04
C ARG A 48 1.19 17.06 -0.44
N LYS A 49 0.86 15.87 -0.92
CA LYS A 49 -0.49 15.43 -1.25
C LYS A 49 -0.96 14.42 -0.23
N GLU A 50 -2.26 14.45 0.06
CA GLU A 50 -2.91 13.56 1.01
C GLU A 50 -4.30 13.16 0.50
N TYR A 51 -4.62 11.88 0.64
CA TYR A 51 -5.92 11.30 0.35
C TYR A 51 -6.41 10.54 1.57
N ASN A 52 -7.69 10.68 1.91
CA ASN A 52 -8.27 10.12 3.12
C ASN A 52 -9.43 9.15 2.83
N PRO A 53 -9.16 7.98 2.19
CA PRO A 53 -10.18 6.97 1.98
C PRO A 53 -10.63 6.28 3.28
N LYS A 54 -11.83 5.69 3.23
CA LYS A 54 -12.39 4.90 4.33
C LYS A 54 -12.39 3.42 3.98
N GLY A 55 -11.68 2.62 4.76
CA GLY A 55 -11.63 1.16 4.66
C GLY A 55 -12.78 0.49 5.41
N PHE A 56 -13.37 -0.52 4.79
CA PHE A 56 -14.40 -1.37 5.38
C PHE A 56 -13.92 -2.82 5.34
N VAL A 57 -13.63 -3.40 6.50
CA VAL A 57 -13.22 -4.81 6.58
C VAL A 57 -14.41 -5.71 6.31
N VAL A 58 -14.22 -6.75 5.49
CA VAL A 58 -15.22 -7.79 5.28
C VAL A 58 -15.15 -8.78 6.44
N GLU A 59 -16.28 -8.99 7.12
CA GLU A 59 -16.40 -9.93 8.24
C GLU A 59 -15.97 -11.35 7.84
N ASP A 60 -15.48 -12.13 8.80
CA ASP A 60 -15.01 -13.52 8.62
C ASP A 60 -13.82 -13.72 7.66
N THR A 61 -13.17 -12.65 7.21
CA THR A 61 -11.97 -12.73 6.35
C THR A 61 -10.66 -12.65 7.12
N GLY A 62 -10.70 -12.57 8.46
CA GLY A 62 -9.51 -12.41 9.28
C GLY A 62 -8.76 -11.09 9.00
N ASN A 63 -9.50 -10.03 8.65
CA ASN A 63 -8.96 -8.75 8.15
C ASN A 63 -8.22 -8.84 6.82
N ALA A 64 -8.41 -9.89 6.00
CA ALA A 64 -7.69 -10.00 4.73
C ALA A 64 -8.36 -9.24 3.56
N ILE A 65 -9.68 -9.04 3.58
CA ILE A 65 -10.42 -8.41 2.47
C ILE A 65 -11.12 -7.15 2.94
N TRP A 66 -10.87 -6.05 2.23
CA TRP A 66 -11.33 -4.72 2.56
C TRP A 66 -12.00 -4.09 1.33
N GLY A 67 -13.03 -3.29 1.56
CA GLY A 67 -13.59 -2.36 0.57
C GLY A 67 -13.12 -0.95 0.87
N MET A 68 -12.26 -0.39 0.01
CA MET A 68 -11.73 0.97 0.15
C MET A 68 -12.64 1.99 -0.53
N GLN A 69 -13.20 2.93 0.21
CA GLN A 69 -14.08 3.97 -0.31
C GLN A 69 -13.32 5.29 -0.48
N PHE A 70 -13.06 5.66 -1.73
CA PHE A 70 -12.45 6.94 -2.12
C PHE A 70 -13.50 8.01 -2.47
N ILE A 71 -14.57 7.62 -3.17
CA ILE A 71 -15.70 8.49 -3.55
C ILE A 71 -17.00 7.71 -3.35
N TRP A 72 -17.93 8.28 -2.60
CA TRP A 72 -19.24 7.68 -2.39
C TRP A 72 -20.04 7.60 -3.71
N PRO A 73 -20.73 6.49 -4.05
CA PRO A 73 -20.96 5.28 -3.24
C PRO A 73 -20.04 4.08 -3.57
N PHE A 74 -18.95 4.26 -4.33
CA PHE A 74 -18.14 3.14 -4.82
C PHE A 74 -17.09 2.67 -3.79
N LYS A 75 -16.79 1.36 -3.80
CA LYS A 75 -15.71 0.73 -3.01
C LYS A 75 -14.78 -0.03 -3.95
N ALA A 76 -13.48 0.21 -3.83
CA ALA A 76 -12.44 -0.53 -4.52
C ALA A 76 -12.06 -1.79 -3.72
N ASP A 77 -11.73 -2.86 -4.44
CA ASP A 77 -11.19 -4.10 -3.87
C ASP A 77 -9.81 -3.81 -3.27
N TYR A 78 -9.56 -4.33 -2.07
CA TYR A 78 -8.30 -4.14 -1.35
C TYR A 78 -8.04 -5.38 -0.51
N ARG A 79 -6.94 -6.10 -0.78
CA ARG A 79 -6.70 -7.43 -0.19
C ARG A 79 -5.30 -7.54 0.36
N ILE A 80 -5.18 -7.90 1.63
CA ILE A 80 -3.91 -8.34 2.20
C ILE A 80 -3.64 -9.74 1.67
N VAL A 81 -2.70 -9.85 0.74
CA VAL A 81 -2.32 -11.12 0.08
C VAL A 81 -1.06 -11.73 0.69
N TYR A 82 -0.29 -10.93 1.40
CA TYR A 82 0.86 -11.35 2.19
C TYR A 82 0.97 -10.45 3.42
N LEU A 83 1.32 -11.05 4.56
CA LEU A 83 1.65 -10.37 5.79
C LEU A 83 2.61 -11.28 6.55
N ASP A 84 3.75 -10.76 6.94
CA ASP A 84 4.71 -11.50 7.76
C ASP A 84 4.22 -11.61 9.21
N ASP A 85 4.75 -12.60 9.95
CA ASP A 85 4.33 -12.88 11.32
C ASP A 85 4.58 -11.71 12.29
N ASN A 86 5.58 -10.87 11.99
CA ASN A 86 5.95 -9.71 12.80
C ASN A 86 5.20 -8.42 12.43
N TYR A 87 4.36 -8.45 11.39
CA TYR A 87 3.65 -7.28 10.86
C TYR A 87 4.61 -6.15 10.44
N GLU A 88 5.79 -6.51 9.93
CA GLU A 88 6.81 -5.62 9.40
C GLU A 88 6.68 -5.41 7.90
N GLN A 89 6.15 -6.38 7.16
CA GLN A 89 6.06 -6.38 5.70
C GLN A 89 4.71 -6.93 5.23
N THR A 90 4.11 -6.27 4.25
CA THR A 90 2.82 -6.70 3.71
C THR A 90 2.74 -6.43 2.22
N ILE A 91 1.95 -7.25 1.53
CA ILE A 91 1.58 -7.01 0.15
C ILE A 91 0.07 -6.87 0.11
N ILE A 92 -0.37 -5.77 -0.49
CA ILE A 92 -1.75 -5.50 -0.77
C ILE A 92 -1.98 -5.65 -2.26
N GLY A 93 -2.95 -6.47 -2.63
CA GLY A 93 -3.33 -6.72 -4.01
C GLY A 93 -4.78 -6.38 -4.31
N ARG A 94 -5.09 -6.41 -5.61
CA ARG A 94 -6.45 -6.40 -6.16
C ARG A 94 -6.69 -7.65 -6.98
N ASN A 95 -7.92 -8.17 -6.95
CA ASN A 95 -8.26 -9.35 -7.73
C ASN A 95 -8.13 -9.15 -9.25
N ALA A 96 -8.30 -7.92 -9.72
CA ALA A 96 -8.11 -7.55 -11.12
C ALA A 96 -6.63 -7.54 -11.57
N ARG A 97 -5.69 -7.64 -10.61
CA ARG A 97 -4.23 -7.63 -10.83
C ARG A 97 -3.71 -6.40 -11.55
N ASP A 98 -4.46 -5.31 -11.47
CA ASP A 98 -4.15 -4.00 -12.05
C ASP A 98 -3.32 -3.13 -11.11
N TYR A 99 -3.43 -3.35 -9.79
CA TYR A 99 -2.66 -2.62 -8.78
C TYR A 99 -2.23 -3.55 -7.63
N VAL A 100 -1.01 -3.31 -7.15
CA VAL A 100 -0.41 -3.98 -6.00
C VAL A 100 0.48 -2.99 -5.28
N TRP A 101 0.54 -3.09 -3.96
CA TRP A 101 1.42 -2.30 -3.10
C TRP A 101 2.20 -3.24 -2.21
N VAL A 102 3.52 -3.16 -2.30
CA VAL A 102 4.47 -3.78 -1.39
C VAL A 102 4.81 -2.72 -0.35
N MET A 103 4.55 -3.01 0.92
CA MET A 103 4.74 -2.06 2.00
C MET A 103 5.53 -2.65 3.16
N ALA A 104 6.22 -1.78 3.87
CA ALA A 104 6.96 -2.13 5.08
C ALA A 104 6.76 -1.10 6.19
N ARG A 105 7.13 -1.47 7.42
CA ARG A 105 7.11 -0.55 8.58
C ARG A 105 8.23 0.48 8.56
N THR A 106 9.25 0.27 7.73
CA THR A 106 10.38 1.17 7.52
C THR A 106 10.41 1.63 6.07
N PRO A 107 10.94 2.83 5.78
CA PRO A 107 11.06 3.35 4.40
C PRO A 107 12.03 2.53 3.54
N GLN A 108 12.88 1.72 4.16
CA GLN A 108 13.87 0.88 3.51
C GLN A 108 13.84 -0.54 4.09
N ILE A 109 14.02 -1.51 3.22
CA ILE A 109 14.14 -2.95 3.54
C ILE A 109 15.39 -3.50 2.86
N SER A 110 15.85 -4.68 3.27
CA SER A 110 17.01 -5.30 2.64
C SER A 110 16.71 -5.72 1.20
N ASP A 111 17.75 -5.80 0.35
CA ASP A 111 17.58 -6.27 -1.03
C ASP A 111 17.07 -7.72 -1.10
N ALA A 112 17.38 -8.52 -0.07
CA ALA A 112 16.89 -9.89 0.06
C ALA A 112 15.37 -9.91 0.30
N ASP A 113 14.90 -9.15 1.29
CA ASP A 113 13.46 -9.02 1.59
C ASP A 113 12.70 -8.45 0.39
N TYR A 114 13.26 -7.41 -0.24
CA TYR A 114 12.68 -6.82 -1.44
C TYR A 114 12.50 -7.88 -2.54
N SER A 115 13.55 -8.66 -2.82
CA SER A 115 13.51 -9.70 -3.84
C SER A 115 12.48 -10.79 -3.52
N GLU A 116 12.38 -11.21 -2.26
CA GLU A 116 11.38 -12.19 -1.80
C GLU A 116 9.95 -11.66 -2.01
N LEU A 117 9.67 -10.43 -1.59
CA LEU A 117 8.37 -9.79 -1.77
C LEU A 117 8.00 -9.67 -3.27
N ILE A 118 8.97 -9.32 -4.13
CA ILE A 118 8.72 -9.25 -5.58
C ILE A 118 8.41 -10.64 -6.15
N SER A 119 9.10 -11.69 -5.71
CA SER A 119 8.77 -13.06 -6.11
C SER A 119 7.36 -13.48 -5.66
N VAL A 120 6.90 -13.04 -4.48
CA VAL A 120 5.51 -13.24 -4.06
C VAL A 120 4.55 -12.53 -5.01
N VAL A 121 4.81 -11.25 -5.34
CA VAL A 121 4.00 -10.49 -6.31
C VAL A 121 3.91 -11.19 -7.66
N GLU A 122 5.03 -11.70 -8.18
CA GLU A 122 5.07 -12.46 -9.44
C GLU A 122 4.24 -13.74 -9.35
N SER A 123 4.39 -14.50 -8.26
CA SER A 123 3.65 -15.76 -8.05
C SER A 123 2.13 -15.58 -8.01
N LEU A 124 1.67 -14.39 -7.59
CA LEU A 124 0.25 -14.01 -7.58
C LEU A 124 -0.28 -13.64 -8.98
N GLY A 125 0.61 -13.56 -9.98
CA GLY A 125 0.29 -13.34 -11.39
C GLY A 125 0.21 -11.88 -11.79
N TYR A 126 0.91 -10.98 -11.08
CA TYR A 126 1.08 -9.59 -11.48
C TYR A 126 2.26 -9.45 -12.47
N GLU A 127 2.11 -8.53 -13.42
CA GLU A 127 3.16 -8.21 -14.39
C GLU A 127 4.23 -7.32 -13.76
N LEU A 128 5.41 -7.89 -13.48
CA LEU A 128 6.53 -7.18 -12.85
C LEU A 128 7.02 -5.97 -13.66
N THR A 129 6.82 -5.97 -14.97
CA THR A 129 7.17 -4.83 -15.84
C THR A 129 6.41 -3.55 -15.52
N ASN A 130 5.25 -3.67 -14.86
CA ASN A 130 4.45 -2.54 -14.39
C ASN A 130 4.80 -2.11 -12.95
N LEU A 131 5.54 -2.95 -12.22
CA LEU A 131 5.92 -2.69 -10.85
C LEU A 131 7.06 -1.67 -10.79
N ARG A 132 6.93 -0.69 -9.92
CA ARG A 132 7.91 0.38 -9.74
C ARG A 132 8.33 0.46 -8.29
N LYS A 133 9.64 0.57 -8.05
CA LYS A 133 10.17 0.87 -6.72
C LYS A 133 9.87 2.33 -6.38
N SER A 134 9.35 2.58 -5.19
CA SER A 134 9.02 3.91 -4.72
C SER A 134 10.25 4.59 -4.11
N PRO A 135 10.51 5.86 -4.41
CA PRO A 135 11.63 6.58 -3.84
C PRO A 135 11.30 7.03 -2.41
N HIS A 136 12.20 6.71 -1.48
CA HIS A 136 12.21 7.23 -0.10
C HIS A 136 13.54 7.92 0.19
N GLU A 137 13.50 9.01 0.95
CA GLU A 137 14.72 9.62 1.49
C GLU A 137 15.34 8.67 2.51
N GLU A 138 16.67 8.54 2.47
CA GLU A 138 17.42 7.94 3.57
C GLU A 138 17.25 8.83 4.79
N GLU A 139 16.65 8.32 5.87
CA GLU A 139 16.75 8.98 7.17
C GLU A 139 18.24 9.02 7.54
N LYS A 140 18.80 10.24 7.57
CA LYS A 140 20.20 10.50 7.93
C LYS A 140 20.45 10.35 9.42
#